data_AF-A0A352JHJ6-F1
#
_entry.id   AF-A0A352JHJ6-F1
#
_cell.length_a   1.000
_cell.length_b   1.000
_cell.length_c   1.000
_cell.angle_alpha   90.00
_cell.angle_beta   90.00
_cell.angle_gamma   90.00
#
_symmetry.space_group_name_H-M   'P 1'
#
loop_
_entity.id
_entity.type
_entity.pdbx_description
1 polymer ?
#
loop_
_entity_poly.entity_id
_entity_poly.type
_entity_poly.pdbx_seq_one_letter_code
_entity_poly.pdbx_strand_id
1 'polypeptide(L)'
;MIDWLSYGCIGLGLVFWFWGTSFLLSRRSVLFKLHNLSVSDTLGSIAIIFGLLLQRSREWPLLLLAILSLMLWNTMLGYVLAYCSSSGLINRRPPNGQ
;
A
#
# COMPACT_ATOMS: atom_id res chain seq x y z
N MET A 1 -13.06 27.18 -3.03
CA MET A 1 -11.77 26.92 -3.73
C MET A 1 -11.05 25.71 -3.14
N ILE A 2 -10.96 25.60 -1.80
CA ILE A 2 -10.41 24.40 -1.13
C ILE A 2 -11.14 23.10 -1.56
N ASP A 3 -12.45 23.17 -1.80
CA ASP A 3 -13.26 22.02 -2.20
C ASP A 3 -12.82 21.43 -3.54
N TRP A 4 -12.47 22.28 -4.51
CA TRP A 4 -12.04 21.82 -5.84
C TRP A 4 -10.71 21.08 -5.77
N LEU A 5 -9.79 21.57 -4.93
CA LEU A 5 -8.51 20.91 -4.68
C LEU A 5 -8.71 19.59 -3.92
N SER A 6 -9.63 19.56 -2.96
CA SER A 6 -9.99 18.38 -2.19
C SER A 6 -10.60 17.29 -3.09
N TYR A 7 -11.60 17.64 -3.91
CA TYR A 7 -12.18 16.74 -4.91
C TYR A 7 -11.14 16.26 -5.93
N GLY A 8 -10.19 17.12 -6.31
CA GLY A 8 -9.05 16.74 -7.15
C GLY A 8 -8.14 15.69 -6.50
N CYS A 9 -7.78 15.87 -5.22
CA CYS A 9 -6.98 14.91 -4.45
C CYS A 9 -7.71 13.55 -4.28
N ILE A 10 -9.02 13.58 -4.02
CA ILE A 10 -9.83 12.35 -3.93
C ILE A 10 -9.89 11.64 -5.27
N GLY A 11 -10.11 12.39 -6.37
CA GLY A 11 -10.10 11.85 -7.72
C GLY A 11 -8.76 11.23 -8.11
N LEU A 12 -7.65 11.91 -7.79
CA LEU A 12 -6.29 11.37 -7.99
C LEU A 12 -6.06 10.10 -7.19
N GLY A 13 -6.51 10.04 -5.94
CA GLY A 13 -6.39 8.85 -5.11
C GLY A 13 -7.16 7.65 -5.69
N LEU A 14 -8.34 7.89 -6.23
CA LEU A 14 -9.12 6.86 -6.96
C LEU A 14 -8.39 6.39 -8.23
N VAL A 15 -7.81 7.30 -9.01
CA VAL A 15 -7.01 6.95 -10.20
C VAL A 15 -5.82 6.06 -9.81
N PHE A 16 -5.12 6.40 -8.72
CA PHE A 16 -4.05 5.54 -8.20
C PHE A 16 -4.57 4.16 -7.85
N TRP A 17 -5.70 4.05 -7.15
CA TRP A 17 -6.31 2.75 -6.82
C TRP A 17 -6.62 1.88 -8.05
N PHE A 18 -7.16 2.49 -9.11
CA PHE A 18 -7.40 1.80 -10.39
C PHE A 18 -6.09 1.41 -11.10
N TRP A 19 -5.06 2.25 -11.02
CA TRP A 19 -3.74 1.95 -11.58
C TRP A 19 -3.07 0.76 -10.87
N GLY A 20 -3.12 0.70 -9.55
CA GLY A 20 -2.63 -0.43 -8.76
C GLY A 20 -3.31 -1.74 -9.11
N THR A 21 -4.63 -1.70 -9.30
CA THR A 21 -5.42 -2.88 -9.71
C THR A 21 -5.04 -3.36 -11.11
N SER A 22 -4.79 -2.42 -12.03
CA SER A 22 -4.31 -2.76 -13.39
C SER A 22 -2.95 -3.46 -13.38
N PHE A 23 -2.07 -3.10 -12.44
CA PHE A 23 -0.78 -3.76 -12.28
C PHE A 23 -0.90 -5.22 -11.79
N LEU A 24 -1.99 -5.54 -11.11
CA LEU A 24 -2.30 -6.91 -10.65
C LEU A 24 -2.58 -7.87 -11.82
N LEU A 25 -3.05 -7.38 -12.98
CA LEU A 25 -3.25 -8.18 -14.19
C LEU A 25 -1.94 -8.56 -14.90
N SER A 26 -0.80 -7.94 -14.55
CA SER A 26 0.48 -8.22 -15.22
C SER A 26 1.02 -9.64 -14.88
N ARG A 27 1.79 -10.27 -15.78
CA ARG A 27 2.35 -11.64 -15.62
C ARG A 27 3.66 -11.68 -14.80
N ARG A 28 3.93 -10.67 -13.96
CA ARG A 28 5.17 -10.54 -13.18
C ARG A 28 5.11 -11.32 -11.85
N SER A 29 6.28 -11.47 -11.22
CA SER A 29 6.44 -12.19 -9.95
C SER A 29 5.54 -11.62 -8.84
N VAL A 30 5.17 -12.49 -7.90
CA VAL A 30 4.20 -12.18 -6.82
C VAL A 30 4.69 -11.01 -5.96
N LEU A 31 5.99 -10.98 -5.62
CA LEU A 31 6.63 -9.87 -4.89
C LEU A 31 6.52 -8.53 -5.62
N PHE A 32 6.69 -8.53 -6.95
CA PHE A 32 6.59 -7.31 -7.76
C PHE A 32 5.15 -6.78 -7.84
N LYS A 33 4.16 -7.69 -7.89
CA LYS A 33 2.74 -7.31 -7.77
C LYS A 33 2.43 -6.70 -6.42
N LEU A 34 2.85 -7.35 -5.34
CA LEU A 34 2.57 -6.92 -3.97
C LEU A 34 3.22 -5.58 -3.64
N HIS A 35 4.45 -5.35 -4.11
CA HIS A 35 5.10 -4.05 -3.96
C HIS A 35 4.32 -2.94 -4.67
N ASN A 36 3.95 -3.12 -5.93
CA ASN A 36 3.17 -2.10 -6.65
C ASN A 36 1.76 -1.92 -6.10
N LEU A 37 1.12 -2.99 -5.62
CA LEU A 37 -0.18 -2.92 -4.95
C LEU A 37 -0.07 -2.09 -3.66
N SER A 38 0.95 -2.35 -2.84
CA SER A 38 1.22 -1.64 -1.59
C SER A 38 1.56 -0.16 -1.82
N VAL A 39 2.37 0.16 -2.82
CA VAL A 39 2.68 1.56 -3.21
C VAL A 39 1.42 2.27 -3.70
N SER A 40 0.62 1.61 -4.52
CA SER A 40 -0.63 2.18 -5.03
C SER A 40 -1.66 2.42 -3.93
N ASP A 41 -1.77 1.50 -2.97
CA ASP A 41 -2.70 1.59 -1.85
C ASP A 41 -2.30 2.70 -0.87
N THR A 42 -1.00 2.81 -0.55
CA THR A 42 -0.47 3.89 0.30
C THR A 42 -0.61 5.26 -0.34
N LEU A 43 -0.18 5.42 -1.60
CA LEU A 43 -0.25 6.71 -2.28
C LEU A 43 -1.70 7.14 -2.53
N GLY A 44 -2.57 6.20 -2.93
CA GLY A 44 -3.98 6.43 -3.17
C GLY A 44 -4.72 6.84 -1.89
N SER A 45 -4.52 6.09 -0.80
CA SER A 45 -5.14 6.39 0.49
C SER A 45 -4.62 7.69 1.09
N ILE A 46 -3.32 7.99 0.99
CA ILE A 46 -2.76 9.28 1.43
C ILE A 46 -3.37 10.44 0.64
N ALA A 47 -3.55 10.31 -0.68
CA ALA A 47 -4.18 11.34 -1.50
C ALA A 47 -5.64 11.59 -1.11
N ILE A 48 -6.42 10.53 -0.85
CA ILE A 48 -7.81 10.63 -0.38
C ILE A 48 -7.86 11.27 1.01
N ILE A 49 -7.03 10.80 1.94
CA ILE A 49 -6.95 11.33 3.30
C ILE A 49 -6.54 12.80 3.26
N PHE A 50 -5.55 13.18 2.45
CA PHE A 50 -5.13 14.58 2.31
C PHE A 50 -6.23 15.47 1.72
N GLY A 51 -7.00 14.97 0.76
CA GLY A 51 -8.20 15.64 0.26
C GLY A 51 -9.22 15.87 1.37
N LEU A 52 -9.55 14.84 2.15
CA LEU A 52 -10.46 14.93 3.31
C LEU A 52 -9.92 15.87 4.40
N LEU A 53 -8.60 15.88 4.62
CA LEU A 53 -7.91 16.76 5.56
C LEU A 53 -8.16 18.24 5.25
N LEU A 54 -8.09 18.59 3.97
CA LEU A 54 -8.33 19.94 3.46
C LEU A 54 -9.80 20.36 3.60
N GLN A 55 -10.74 19.42 3.50
CA GLN A 55 -12.18 19.73 3.60
C GLN A 55 -12.71 19.68 5.03
N ARG A 56 -12.14 18.84 5.89
CA ARG A 56 -12.56 18.66 7.29
C ARG A 56 -11.36 18.60 8.23
N SER A 57 -10.71 19.76 8.40
CA SER A 57 -9.55 19.94 9.30
C SER A 57 -9.86 19.68 10.79
N ARG A 58 -11.13 19.55 11.18
CA ARG A 58 -11.55 19.32 12.58
C ARG A 58 -11.28 17.89 13.08
N GLU A 59 -11.12 16.93 12.16
CA GLU A 59 -10.88 15.51 12.48
C GLU A 59 -9.47 15.05 12.09
N TRP A 60 -8.55 16.01 11.94
CA TRP A 60 -7.14 15.79 11.63
C TRP A 60 -6.46 14.65 12.43
N PRO A 61 -6.65 14.51 13.77
CA PRO A 61 -6.02 13.41 14.52
C PRO A 61 -6.53 12.01 14.12
N LEU A 62 -7.80 11.87 13.74
CA LEU A 62 -8.35 10.59 13.26
C LEU A 62 -7.77 10.22 11.89
N LEU A 63 -7.63 11.21 11.01
CA LEU A 63 -7.01 11.02 9.69
C LEU A 63 -5.52 10.68 9.81
N LEU A 64 -4.81 11.30 10.75
CA LEU A 64 -3.41 10.97 11.04
C LEU A 64 -3.28 9.53 11.54
N LEU A 65 -4.17 9.10 12.42
CA LEU A 65 -4.22 7.72 12.91
C LEU A 65 -4.46 6.73 11.76
N ALA A 66 -5.33 7.08 10.80
CA ALA A 66 -5.56 6.26 9.62
C ALA A 66 -4.29 6.12 8.76
N ILE A 67 -3.54 7.19 8.52
CA ILE A 67 -2.26 7.14 7.80
C ILE A 67 -1.24 6.26 8.52
N LEU A 68 -1.09 6.42 9.84
CA LEU A 68 -0.17 5.63 10.64
C LEU A 68 -0.53 4.13 10.62
N SER A 69 -1.80 3.81 10.77
CA SER A 69 -2.30 2.43 10.68
C SER A 69 -2.02 1.82 9.30
N LEU A 70 -2.27 2.58 8.23
CA LEU A 70 -2.02 2.18 6.86
C LEU A 70 -0.52 1.90 6.60
N MET A 71 0.36 2.77 7.13
CA MET A 71 1.81 2.63 6.97
C MET A 71 2.36 1.42 7.73
N LEU A 72 1.84 1.17 8.95
CA LEU A 72 2.16 -0.02 9.73
C LEU A 72 1.70 -1.32 9.04
N TRP A 73 0.51 -1.32 8.45
CA TRP A 73 0.00 -2.50 7.75
C TRP A 73 0.81 -2.83 6.50
N ASN A 74 1.18 -1.81 5.71
CA ASN A 74 1.95 -1.99 4.49
C ASN A 74 3.37 -2.54 4.76
N THR A 75 4.01 -2.17 5.88
CA THR A 75 5.30 -2.72 6.28
C THR A 75 5.20 -4.17 6.79
N MET A 76 4.17 -4.49 7.58
CA MET A 76 3.92 -5.85 8.07
C MET A 76 3.61 -6.84 6.95
N LEU A 77 2.79 -6.46 5.96
CA LEU A 77 2.52 -7.29 4.79
C LEU A 77 3.79 -7.63 4.02
N GLY A 78 4.64 -6.62 3.75
CA GLY A 78 5.92 -6.82 3.05
C GLY A 78 6.85 -7.79 3.77
N TYR A 79 6.96 -7.66 5.10
CA TYR A 79 7.79 -8.54 5.91
C TYR A 79 7.32 -10.01 5.88
N VAL A 80 6.02 -10.25 6.10
CA VAL A 80 5.44 -11.61 6.11
C VAL A 80 5.63 -12.28 4.75
N LEU A 81 5.42 -11.55 3.65
CA LEU A 81 5.62 -12.06 2.30
C LEU A 81 7.09 -12.40 2.00
N ALA A 82 8.01 -11.53 2.40
CA ALA A 82 9.45 -11.80 2.26
C ALA A 82 9.85 -13.05 3.07
N TYR A 83 9.35 -13.17 4.30
CA TYR A 83 9.60 -14.31 5.17
C TYR A 83 9.07 -15.61 4.56
N CYS A 84 7.79 -15.68 4.18
CA CYS A 84 7.19 -16.86 3.55
C CYS A 84 7.90 -17.26 2.24
N SER A 85 8.37 -16.30 1.45
CA SER A 85 9.11 -16.59 0.22
C SER A 85 10.52 -17.13 0.47
N SER A 86 11.21 -16.66 1.52
CA SER A 86 12.56 -17.14 1.89
C SER A 86 12.54 -18.50 2.58
N SER A 87 11.50 -18.82 3.36
CA SER A 87 11.38 -20.12 4.05
C SER A 87 11.36 -21.31 3.08
N GLY A 88 10.85 -21.12 1.84
CA GLY A 88 10.87 -22.16 0.80
C GLY A 88 12.27 -22.51 0.28
N LEU A 89 13.26 -21.61 0.40
CA LEU A 89 14.65 -21.86 0.01
C LEU A 89 15.47 -22.51 1.13
N ILE A 90 15.11 -22.29 2.40
CA ILE A 90 15.83 -22.89 3.55
C ILE A 90 15.54 -24.38 3.68
N ASN A 91 14.34 -24.85 3.30
CA ASN A 91 13.98 -26.27 3.34
C ASN A 91 14.59 -27.14 2.22
N ARG A 92 15.45 -26.57 1.38
CA ARG A 92 16.15 -27.27 0.28
C ARG A 92 17.62 -27.59 0.61
N ARG A 93 18.11 -27.32 1.83
CA ARG A 93 19.42 -27.83 2.24
C ARG A 93 19.27 -29.30 2.65
N PRO A 94 19.92 -30.27 1.95
CA PRO A 94 20.02 -31.61 2.49
C PRO A 94 20.73 -31.54 3.85
N PRO A 95 20.36 -32.39 4.82
CA PRO A 95 21.18 -32.60 6.00
C PRO A 95 22.46 -33.29 5.51
N ASN A 96 23.49 -32.50 5.20
CA ASN A 96 24.83 -33.04 5.03
C ASN A 96 25.31 -33.49 6.41
N GLY A 97 24.96 -34.73 6.76
CA GLY A 97 25.96 -35.61 7.33
C GLY A 97 26.88 -36.04 6.20
N GLN A 98 28.07 -35.44 6.13
CA GLN A 98 29.39 -36.03 5.89
C GLN A 98 30.42 -34.92 6.10
#